data_AF-A0A9E5JGS2-F1
#
_entry.id   AF-A0A9E5JGS2-F1
#
_cell.length_a   1.000
_cell.length_b   1.000
_cell.length_c   1.000
_cell.angle_alpha   90.00
_cell.angle_beta   90.00
_cell.angle_gamma   90.00
#
_symmetry.space_group_name_H-M   'P 1'
#
loop_
_entity.id
_entity.type
_entity.pdbx_description
1 polymer ?
#
loop_
_entity_poly.entity_id
_entity_poly.type
_entity_poly.pdbx_seq_one_letter_code
_entity_poly.pdbx_strand_id
1 'polypeptide(L)'
;MADDYLSALYRMAYSALRELVGSASLDRTTEVGAGLGLSTLSGQDWIKSDVAGAAPLSLLNYAEALPYKDASLEAIVLKDTWHHIPDIEGFLAEAHRVLRPGGIIAVFDPYWSLLGRFVYRFL
;
A
#
# COMPACT_ATOMS: atom_id res chain seq x y z
N MET A 1 0.46 7.32 -25.18
CA MET A 1 1.52 6.30 -25.00
C MET A 1 1.78 6.25 -23.51
N ALA A 2 1.55 5.10 -22.87
CA ALA A 2 2.06 4.91 -21.51
C ALA A 2 3.59 4.92 -21.61
N ASP A 3 4.24 5.60 -20.67
CA ASP A 3 5.70 5.63 -20.60
C ASP A 3 6.20 4.23 -20.20
N ASP A 4 7.03 3.61 -21.05
CA ASP A 4 7.54 2.25 -20.86
C ASP A 4 8.42 2.14 -19.60
N TYR A 5 9.20 3.19 -19.32
CA TYR A 5 10.04 3.26 -18.13
C TYR A 5 9.19 3.33 -16.87
N LEU A 6 8.18 4.19 -16.85
CA LEU A 6 7.25 4.31 -15.72
C LEU A 6 6.52 2.99 -15.49
N SER A 7 6.03 2.36 -16.56
CA SER A 7 5.36 1.06 -16.48
C SER A 7 6.28 -0.03 -15.93
N ALA A 8 7.54 -0.05 -16.35
CA ALA A 8 8.55 -0.99 -15.82
C ALA A 8 8.84 -0.72 -14.33
N LEU A 9 8.92 0.53 -13.90
CA LEU A 9 9.12 0.92 -12.51
C LEU A 9 7.97 0.43 -11.62
N TYR A 10 6.72 0.65 -12.05
CA TYR A 10 5.55 0.15 -11.33
C TYR A 10 5.54 -1.38 -11.23
N ARG A 11 5.85 -2.07 -12.32
CA ARG A 11 5.96 -3.54 -12.31
C ARG A 11 7.02 -4.03 -11.34
N MET A 12 8.19 -3.40 -11.35
CA MET A 12 9.27 -3.73 -10.41
C MET A 12 8.84 -3.56 -8.96
N ALA A 13 8.23 -2.41 -8.62
CA ALA A 13 7.79 -2.12 -7.25
C ALA A 13 6.73 -3.12 -6.78
N TYR A 14 5.69 -3.38 -7.58
CA TYR A 14 4.62 -4.31 -7.21
C TYR A 14 5.08 -5.77 -7.18
N SER A 15 6.04 -6.17 -8.02
CA SER A 15 6.65 -7.50 -7.93
C SER A 15 7.44 -7.66 -6.64
N ALA A 16 8.25 -6.67 -6.24
CA ALA A 16 8.98 -6.71 -4.97
C ALA A 16 8.03 -6.78 -3.76
N LEU A 17 6.95 -6.00 -3.78
CA LEU A 17 5.90 -6.07 -2.76
C LEU A 17 5.24 -7.46 -2.73
N ARG A 18 4.96 -8.05 -3.90
CA ARG A 18 4.41 -9.41 -4.00
C ARG A 18 5.36 -10.45 -3.40
N GLU A 19 6.66 -10.34 -3.64
CA GLU A 19 7.66 -11.24 -3.07
C GLU A 19 7.69 -11.14 -1.53
N LEU A 20 7.58 -9.92 -0.98
CA LEU A 20 7.54 -9.70 0.47
C LEU A 20 6.29 -10.32 1.11
N VAL A 21 5.10 -10.09 0.52
CA VAL A 21 3.84 -10.70 1.02
C VAL A 21 3.76 -12.20 0.79
N GLY A 22 4.63 -12.75 -0.06
CA GLY A 22 4.81 -14.19 -0.25
C GLY A 22 3.51 -14.89 -0.67
N SER A 23 3.07 -15.83 0.16
CA SER A 23 1.86 -16.62 -0.08
C SER A 23 0.58 -16.00 0.51
N ALA A 24 0.62 -14.74 0.93
CA ALA A 24 -0.56 -14.05 1.44
C ALA A 24 -1.68 -14.05 0.40
N SER A 25 -2.89 -14.38 0.83
CA SER A 25 -4.05 -14.46 -0.05
C SER A 25 -4.48 -13.08 -0.55
N LEU A 26 -4.90 -12.97 -1.81
CA LEU A 26 -5.31 -11.70 -2.43
C LEU A 26 -6.49 -11.05 -1.69
N ASP A 27 -7.44 -11.87 -1.21
CA ASP A 27 -8.63 -11.46 -0.45
C ASP A 27 -8.33 -11.15 1.03
N ARG A 28 -7.11 -11.41 1.49
CA ARG A 28 -6.63 -11.06 2.85
C ARG A 28 -5.40 -10.16 2.82
N THR A 29 -5.15 -9.53 1.67
CA THR A 29 -4.12 -8.52 1.49
C THR A 29 -4.80 -7.22 1.08
N THR A 30 -4.53 -6.15 1.82
CA THR A 30 -5.05 -4.83 1.45
C THR A 30 -3.92 -3.89 1.03
N GLU A 31 -4.12 -3.20 -0.08
CA GLU A 31 -3.33 -2.05 -0.48
C GLU A 31 -3.97 -0.80 0.10
N VAL A 32 -3.21 -0.06 0.91
CA VAL A 32 -3.62 1.25 1.45
C VAL A 32 -3.02 2.33 0.56
N GLY A 33 -3.82 3.30 0.13
CA GLY A 33 -3.39 4.33 -0.82
C GLY A 33 -3.35 3.82 -2.26
N ALA A 34 -4.28 2.94 -2.63
CA ALA A 34 -4.28 2.28 -3.93
C ALA A 34 -4.46 3.24 -5.11
N GLY A 35 -5.00 4.45 -4.89
CA GLY A 35 -5.23 5.45 -5.91
C GLY A 35 -5.99 4.89 -7.11
N LEU A 36 -5.31 4.79 -8.25
CA LEU A 36 -5.87 4.26 -9.50
C LEU A 36 -5.89 2.71 -9.60
N GLY A 37 -5.44 2.00 -8.56
CA GLY A 37 -5.41 0.53 -8.53
C GLY A 37 -4.34 -0.07 -9.45
N LEU A 38 -3.17 0.56 -9.53
CA LEU A 38 -2.09 0.19 -10.46
C LEU A 38 -1.49 -1.19 -10.19
N SER A 39 -1.70 -1.76 -8.99
CA SER A 39 -1.33 -3.12 -8.63
C SER A 39 -1.85 -4.16 -9.64
N THR A 40 -3.04 -3.91 -10.21
CA THR A 40 -3.72 -4.77 -11.19
C THR A 40 -2.94 -4.90 -12.50
N LEU A 41 -2.19 -3.87 -12.90
CA LEU A 41 -1.32 -3.91 -14.08
C LEU A 41 -0.17 -4.92 -13.93
N SER A 42 0.14 -5.28 -12.69
CA SER A 42 1.15 -6.28 -12.32
C SER A 42 0.53 -7.61 -11.86
N GLY A 43 -0.76 -7.82 -12.12
CA GLY A 43 -1.49 -9.03 -11.76
C GLY A 43 -1.79 -9.17 -10.26
N GLN A 44 -1.63 -8.11 -9.48
CA GLN A 44 -1.93 -8.09 -8.05
C GLN A 44 -3.30 -7.45 -7.82
N ASP A 45 -4.33 -8.28 -7.65
CA ASP A 45 -5.69 -7.82 -7.38
C ASP A 45 -6.00 -7.88 -5.87
N TRP A 46 -5.18 -7.17 -5.09
CA TRP A 46 -5.42 -6.98 -3.66
C TRP A 46 -6.67 -6.12 -3.41
N ILE A 47 -7.15 -6.13 -2.16
CA ILE A 47 -8.22 -5.24 -1.73
C ILE A 47 -7.69 -3.81 -1.78
N LYS A 48 -8.30 -2.97 -2.61
CA LYS A 48 -7.86 -1.59 -2.86
C LYS A 48 -8.57 -0.63 -1.91
N SER A 49 -7.82 -0.02 -1.01
CA SER A 49 -8.29 0.97 -0.05
C SER A 49 -7.65 2.33 -0.34
N ASP A 50 -8.43 3.40 -0.27
CA ASP A 50 -7.95 4.77 -0.36
C ASP A 50 -8.87 5.72 0.40
N VAL A 51 -8.37 6.90 0.75
CA VAL A 51 -9.16 8.01 1.33
C VAL A 51 -9.91 8.80 0.27
N ALA A 52 -9.45 8.75 -0.99
CA ALA A 52 -10.05 9.45 -2.12
C ALA A 52 -10.70 8.46 -3.11
N GLY A 53 -12.02 8.58 -3.29
CA GLY A 53 -12.88 7.65 -4.04
C GLY A 53 -12.71 7.59 -5.57
N ALA A 54 -11.53 7.89 -6.13
CA ALA A 54 -11.41 8.29 -7.55
C ALA A 54 -11.19 7.15 -8.57
N ALA A 55 -11.15 5.87 -8.16
CA ALA A 55 -10.89 4.74 -9.07
C ALA A 55 -11.66 3.47 -8.63
N PRO A 56 -11.51 2.28 -9.28
CA PRO A 56 -12.20 1.07 -8.84
C PRO A 56 -11.60 0.55 -7.51
N LEU A 57 -11.97 1.22 -6.44
CA LEU A 57 -11.62 0.91 -5.07
C LEU A 57 -12.55 -0.17 -4.53
N SER A 58 -11.98 -1.05 -3.71
CA SER A 58 -12.76 -2.00 -2.93
C SER A 58 -13.37 -1.31 -1.71
N LEU A 59 -12.64 -0.36 -1.11
CA LEU A 59 -12.98 0.27 0.17
C LEU A 59 -12.56 1.75 0.21
N LEU A 60 -13.39 2.58 0.86
CA LEU A 60 -13.09 3.98 1.16
C LEU A 60 -12.89 4.10 2.68
N ASN A 61 -11.68 4.36 3.14
CA ASN A 61 -11.35 4.47 4.56
C ASN A 61 -10.03 5.21 4.79
N TYR A 62 -9.81 5.62 6.04
CA TYR A 62 -8.52 6.11 6.52
C TYR A 62 -7.60 4.93 6.90
N ALA A 63 -6.29 5.13 6.82
CA ALA A 63 -5.31 4.09 7.14
C ALA A 63 -5.38 3.72 8.63
N GLU A 64 -5.70 4.69 9.47
CA GLU A 64 -5.81 4.58 10.93
C GLU A 64 -7.12 3.92 11.39
N ALA A 65 -8.04 3.63 10.47
CA ALA A 65 -9.33 3.01 10.74
C ALA A 65 -9.73 2.05 9.61
N LEU A 66 -9.14 0.86 9.63
CA LEU A 66 -9.34 -0.16 8.61
C LEU A 66 -10.62 -0.98 8.92
N PRO A 67 -11.54 -1.15 7.95
CA PRO A 67 -12.85 -1.78 8.18
C PRO A 67 -12.77 -3.33 8.23
N TYR A 68 -11.77 -3.87 8.92
CA TYR A 68 -11.56 -5.31 9.09
C TYR A 68 -11.72 -5.75 10.55
N LYS A 69 -12.00 -7.04 10.71
CA LYS A 69 -11.99 -7.70 12.02
C LYS A 69 -10.56 -7.84 12.52
N ASP A 70 -10.42 -8.00 13.83
CA ASP A 70 -9.14 -8.32 14.46
C ASP A 70 -8.54 -9.59 13.85
N ALA A 71 -7.22 -9.60 13.67
CA ALA A 71 -6.44 -10.75 13.18
C ALA A 71 -6.98 -11.42 11.89
N SER A 72 -7.57 -10.64 10.97
CA SER A 72 -8.21 -11.15 9.76
C SER A 72 -7.40 -10.98 8.48
N LEU A 73 -6.45 -10.03 8.46
CA LEU A 73 -5.55 -9.81 7.33
C LEU A 73 -4.27 -10.62 7.45
N GLU A 74 -3.73 -11.02 6.30
CA GLU A 74 -2.42 -11.66 6.20
C GLU A 74 -1.32 -10.65 5.85
N ALA A 75 -1.66 -9.61 5.08
CA ALA A 75 -0.72 -8.57 4.70
C ALA A 75 -1.40 -7.21 4.48
N ILE A 76 -0.63 -6.15 4.72
CA ILE A 76 -0.93 -4.78 4.31
C ILE A 76 0.20 -4.31 3.39
N VAL A 77 -0.16 -3.69 2.27
CA VAL A 77 0.78 -3.18 1.28
C VAL A 77 0.65 -1.67 1.17
N LEU A 78 1.79 -0.97 1.17
CA LEU A 78 1.87 0.47 0.93
C LEU A 78 2.88 0.72 -0.19
N LYS A 79 2.44 1.42 -1.23
CA LYS A 79 3.28 1.82 -2.36
C LYS A 79 3.16 3.33 -2.52
N ASP A 80 4.24 4.06 -2.25
CA ASP A 80 4.26 5.52 -2.22
C ASP A 80 3.13 6.12 -1.36
N THR A 81 2.86 5.51 -0.19
CA THR A 81 1.77 5.91 0.71
C THR A 81 2.25 6.19 2.13
N TRP A 82 3.32 5.54 2.58
CA TRP A 82 3.76 5.57 3.97
C TRP A 82 4.01 7.00 4.48
N HIS A 83 4.70 7.84 3.69
CA HIS A 83 4.97 9.24 4.03
C HIS A 83 3.75 10.17 3.94
N HIS A 84 2.62 9.71 3.41
CA HIS A 84 1.37 10.47 3.36
C HIS A 84 0.46 10.21 4.56
N ILE A 85 0.73 9.18 5.37
CA ILE A 85 -0.06 8.88 6.57
C ILE A 85 0.28 9.90 7.67
N PRO A 86 -0.67 10.75 8.10
CA PRO A 86 -0.40 11.80 9.08
C PRO A 86 -0.17 11.24 10.49
N ASP A 87 -0.88 10.17 10.88
CA ASP A 87 -0.73 9.50 12.16
C ASP A 87 -0.21 8.07 11.97
N ILE A 88 1.11 7.95 11.83
CA ILE A 88 1.76 6.66 11.63
C ILE A 88 1.63 5.73 12.84
N GLU A 89 1.54 6.28 14.05
CA GLU A 89 1.38 5.49 15.28
C GLU A 89 -0.03 4.88 15.33
N GLY A 90 -1.05 5.68 15.00
CA GLY A 90 -2.43 5.22 14.84
C GLY A 90 -2.56 4.15 13.76
N PHE A 91 -1.94 4.36 12.59
CA PHE A 91 -1.88 3.35 11.53
C PHE A 91 -1.21 2.06 12.01
N LEU A 92 -0.07 2.11 12.70
CA LEU A 92 0.63 0.92 13.16
C LEU A 92 -0.18 0.16 14.23
N ALA A 93 -0.87 0.87 15.11
CA ALA A 93 -1.77 0.25 16.09
C ALA A 93 -2.94 -0.47 15.40
N GLU A 94 -3.53 0.17 14.39
CA GLU A 94 -4.63 -0.40 13.61
C GLU A 94 -4.18 -1.59 12.75
N ALA A 95 -3.03 -1.47 12.09
CA ALA A 95 -2.39 -2.53 11.34
C ALA A 95 -2.11 -3.75 12.24
N HIS A 96 -1.60 -3.53 13.45
CA HIS A 96 -1.41 -4.58 14.44
C HIS A 96 -2.74 -5.25 14.85
N ARG A 97 -3.82 -4.49 15.00
CA ARG A 97 -5.15 -5.04 15.32
C ARG A 97 -5.65 -5.97 14.23
N VAL A 98 -5.59 -5.53 12.96
CA VAL A 98 -6.22 -6.27 11.84
C VAL A 98 -5.35 -7.40 11.30
N LEU A 99 -4.02 -7.33 11.45
CA LEU A 99 -3.12 -8.39 11.00
C LEU A 99 -3.18 -9.59 11.94
N ARG A 100 -3.25 -10.79 11.37
CA ARG A 100 -3.06 -12.03 12.14
C ARG A 100 -1.66 -12.07 12.76
N PRO A 101 -1.42 -12.86 13.81
CA PRO A 101 -0.06 -13.15 14.27
C PRO A 101 0.83 -13.65 13.12
N GLY A 102 1.97 -12.98 12.90
CA GLY A 102 2.88 -13.24 11.78
C GLY A 102 2.45 -12.64 10.43
N GLY A 103 1.38 -11.84 10.41
CA GLY A 103 1.04 -10.99 9.27
C GLY A 103 2.07 -9.89 9.08
N ILE A 104 2.12 -9.32 7.87
CA ILE A 104 3.19 -8.40 7.50
C ILE A 104 2.68 -7.06 6.96
N ILE A 105 3.52 -6.04 7.10
CA ILE A 105 3.37 -4.77 6.41
C ILE A 105 4.51 -4.69 5.39
N ALA A 106 4.17 -4.64 4.10
CA ALA A 106 5.14 -4.49 3.01
C ALA A 106 5.08 -3.07 2.46
N VAL A 107 6.24 -2.40 2.44
CA VAL A 107 6.34 -0.98 2.11
C VAL A 107 7.34 -0.80 0.97
N PHE A 108 6.91 -0.14 -0.09
CA PHE A 108 7.78 0.37 -1.14
C PHE A 108 7.59 1.89 -1.21
N ASP A 109 8.63 2.63 -0.86
CA ASP A 109 8.54 4.07 -0.65
C ASP A 109 9.88 4.74 -1.00
N PRO A 110 9.89 6.00 -1.45
CA PRO A 110 11.12 6.72 -1.68
C PRO A 110 11.94 6.87 -0.41
N TYR A 111 13.26 6.80 -0.57
CA TYR A 111 14.18 7.01 0.53
C TYR A 111 14.17 8.47 0.98
N TRP A 112 13.62 8.74 2.17
CA TRP A 112 13.44 10.07 2.73
C TRP A 112 14.73 10.68 3.34
N SER A 113 15.79 10.75 2.53
CA SER A 113 17.06 11.38 2.90
C SER A 113 16.96 12.90 2.97
N LEU A 114 18.02 13.58 3.45
CA LEU A 114 18.14 15.04 3.40
C LEU A 114 17.91 15.60 1.99
N LEU A 115 18.43 14.91 0.96
CA LEU A 115 18.21 15.27 -0.43
C LEU A 115 16.75 15.00 -0.85
N GLY A 116 16.19 13.84 -0.46
CA GLY A 116 14.78 13.53 -0.71
C GLY A 116 13.87 14.62 -0.16
N ARG A 117 14.06 15.01 1.10
CA ARG A 117 13.29 16.06 1.77
C ARG A 117 13.39 17.43 1.08
N PHE A 118 14.52 17.73 0.45
CA PHE A 118 14.67 18.94 -0.36
C PHE A 118 13.91 18.86 -1.69
N VAL A 119 14.04 17.75 -2.41
CA VAL A 119 13.41 17.53 -3.73
C VAL A 119 11.89 17.43 -3.62
N TYR A 120 11.37 16.65 -2.68
CA TYR A 120 9.93 16.47 -2.45
C TYR A 120 9.22 17.73 -1.90
N ARG A 121 9.94 18.81 -1.59
CA ARG A 121 9.29 20.10 -1.29
C ARG A 121 8.75 20.80 -2.55
N PHE A 122 9.26 20.45 -3.73
CA PHE A 122 8.94 21.10 -4.99
C PHE A 122 8.07 20.25 -5.93
N LEU A 123 7.78 19.01 -5.51
CA LEU A 123 6.89 18.05 -6.17
C LEU A 123 5.60 17.95 -5.35
#